data_AF-A0A3D2U7R9-F1
#
_entry.id   AF-A0A3D2U7R9-F1
#
_cell.length_a   1.000
_cell.length_b   1.000
_cell.length_c   1.000
_cell.angle_alpha   90.00
_cell.angle_beta   90.00
_cell.angle_gamma   90.00
#
_symmetry.space_group_name_H-M   'P 1'
#
loop_
_entity.id
_entity.type
_entity.pdbx_description
1 polymer ?
#
loop_
_entity_poly.entity_id
_entity_poly.type
_entity_poly.pdbx_seq_one_letter_code
_entity_poly.pdbx_strand_id
1 'polypeptide(L)'
;MRAYLAVIKDSFREAFASKILWVLIIMIAGFLVLLAGFSVKPAMRTGIDSGDVVDMESLAIRMREAEADSPAGRIRGRFPNELQDKLKAFRPDTADRRTKSELYGGLRRQLAEQIREPSFATETRVPVESLSEEAKTLAGQEATLEEDRQLRLNRLVLEAALPEDVHASPSEVVNVTYIGFVLFEDITLSQDELEKGINGLLQVFIFLFVSVIGTLIAIVVTAPIVPRMFEAGAIDLLLSKPVSRSILFLSKFFGGCAFTLVNAAFLILGMWVILGLRLGVWSNGLLLSIPIYLFLFVLYYSISAATGVVYRGPIISVVMVVIFWFLCFVVGTAKEWIEGAEIRPSTVYTIIPAGEDILAVNTLGRVHAWSEPSGTWEMVFTQNQQQRQMPAFVEVSMRMQAGFPFLGTRYDKKTQRLVTLTKSIPFPLPGNGTSRLFVGRAEDDWARRGGTRASANPRALLLSPESEILAVGPQGLQVFTGDPEKTETSRKWMGLDFTMGKGAGRFVDATPADLPRWKRPFDATMDATTGNIIIFNAGEILLLTPKTTDGKTAYVAGPTRKLDTDEAALLAVAGNRLLVALADGEYRLLNATTLEPTGT
;
A
#
# COMPACT_ATOMS: atom_id res chain seq x y z
N MET A 1 37.42 38.89 -19.94
CA MET A 1 36.68 37.63 -20.15
C MET A 1 37.57 36.41 -20.38
N ARG A 2 38.56 36.41 -21.29
CA ARG A 2 39.44 35.24 -21.54
C ARG A 2 40.20 34.72 -20.31
N ALA A 3 40.74 35.61 -19.48
CA ALA A 3 41.45 35.22 -18.24
C ALA A 3 40.52 34.54 -17.22
N TYR A 4 39.26 34.99 -17.11
CA TYR A 4 38.27 34.42 -16.18
C TYR A 4 37.81 33.02 -16.61
N LEU A 5 37.55 32.81 -17.91
CA LEU A 5 37.25 31.50 -18.46
C LEU A 5 38.44 30.53 -18.32
N ALA A 6 39.67 31.03 -18.41
CA ALA A 6 40.86 30.22 -18.22
C ALA A 6 40.98 29.73 -16.78
N VAL A 7 40.74 30.57 -15.77
CA VAL A 7 40.78 30.16 -14.35
C VAL A 7 39.69 29.13 -14.04
N ILE A 8 38.47 29.32 -14.56
CA ILE A 8 37.40 28.32 -14.41
C ILE A 8 37.81 27.01 -15.08
N LYS A 9 38.27 27.05 -16.34
CA LYS A 9 38.72 25.86 -17.07
C LYS A 9 39.86 25.13 -16.35
N ASP A 10 40.79 25.87 -15.75
CA ASP A 10 41.92 25.30 -15.03
C ASP A 10 41.48 24.65 -13.71
N SER A 11 40.56 25.29 -12.96
CA SER A 11 39.94 24.69 -11.77
C SER A 11 39.15 23.41 -12.10
N PHE A 12 38.43 23.37 -13.23
CA PHE A 12 37.79 22.14 -13.72
C PHE A 12 38.83 21.06 -14.04
N ARG A 13 39.90 21.42 -14.75
CA ARG A 13 40.97 20.48 -15.11
C ARG A 13 41.70 19.93 -13.88
N GLU A 14 41.91 20.76 -12.86
CA GLU A 14 42.48 20.37 -11.58
C GLU A 14 41.55 19.41 -10.82
N ALA A 15 40.24 19.69 -10.81
CA ALA A 15 39.24 18.78 -10.24
C ALA A 15 39.20 17.42 -10.97
N PHE A 16 39.32 17.41 -12.31
CA PHE A 16 39.40 16.20 -13.12
C PHE A 16 40.73 15.44 -12.99
N ALA A 17 41.82 16.13 -12.64
CA ALA A 17 43.12 15.53 -12.36
C ALA A 17 43.25 14.97 -10.93
N SER A 18 42.23 15.14 -10.09
CA SER A 18 42.21 14.63 -8.72
C SER A 18 42.23 13.10 -8.69
N LYS A 19 43.19 12.51 -7.99
CA LYS A 19 43.22 11.05 -7.73
C LYS A 19 41.94 10.55 -7.06
N ILE A 20 41.32 11.39 -6.24
CA ILE A 20 40.10 11.04 -5.50
C ILE A 20 38.90 10.89 -6.46
N LEU A 21 38.84 11.69 -7.54
CA LEU A 21 37.81 11.56 -8.56
C LEU A 21 37.85 10.16 -9.18
N TRP A 22 39.04 9.72 -9.59
CA TRP A 22 39.23 8.42 -10.23
C TRP A 22 38.95 7.26 -9.29
N VAL A 23 39.32 7.37 -8.00
CA VAL A 23 38.97 6.35 -7.00
C VAL A 23 37.45 6.22 -6.86
N LEU A 24 36.72 7.33 -6.79
CA LEU A 24 35.25 7.31 -6.74
C LEU A 24 34.64 6.72 -8.02
N ILE A 25 35.11 7.14 -9.19
CA ILE A 25 34.65 6.60 -10.48
C ILE A 25 34.88 5.09 -10.54
N ILE A 26 36.04 4.59 -10.08
CA ILE A 26 36.33 3.16 -10.03
C ILE A 26 35.39 2.43 -9.06
N MET A 27 35.13 2.99 -7.88
CA MET A 27 34.15 2.40 -6.95
C MET A 27 32.74 2.37 -7.53
N ILE A 28 32.32 3.46 -8.18
CA ILE A 28 31.03 3.55 -8.88
C ILE A 28 30.98 2.51 -10.01
N ALA A 29 32.04 2.40 -10.81
CA ALA A 29 32.12 1.41 -11.88
C ALA A 29 32.04 -0.02 -11.33
N GLY A 30 32.72 -0.32 -10.21
CA GLY A 30 32.63 -1.61 -9.53
C GLY A 30 31.21 -1.92 -9.07
N PHE A 31 30.52 -0.94 -8.47
CA PHE A 31 29.12 -1.07 -8.10
C PHE A 31 28.22 -1.31 -9.33
N LEU A 32 28.43 -0.56 -10.42
CA LEU A 32 27.68 -0.73 -11.67
C LEU A 32 27.93 -2.10 -12.31
N VAL A 33 29.16 -2.62 -12.26
CA VAL A 33 29.47 -3.98 -12.74
C VAL A 33 28.74 -5.03 -11.93
N LEU A 34 28.71 -4.89 -10.59
CA LEU A 34 27.93 -5.79 -9.74
C LEU A 34 26.44 -5.72 -10.08
N LEU A 35 25.90 -4.52 -10.31
CA LEU A 35 24.51 -4.33 -10.71
C LEU A 35 24.22 -4.93 -12.10
N ALA A 36 25.16 -4.82 -13.04
CA ALA A 36 25.04 -5.37 -14.39
C ALA A 36 25.02 -6.91 -14.44
N GLY A 37 25.35 -7.57 -13.31
CA GLY A 37 25.16 -9.00 -13.12
C GLY A 37 23.69 -9.41 -13.07
N PHE A 38 22.79 -8.50 -12.67
CA PHE A 38 21.36 -8.78 -12.69
C PHE A 38 20.81 -8.80 -14.12
N SER A 39 19.95 -9.76 -14.42
CA SER A 39 19.24 -9.87 -15.70
C SER A 39 17.94 -10.66 -15.53
N VAL A 40 17.02 -10.53 -16.48
CA VAL A 40 15.78 -11.32 -16.53
C VAL A 40 15.88 -12.45 -17.55
N LYS A 41 15.35 -13.63 -17.20
CA LYS A 41 15.11 -14.71 -18.16
C LYS A 41 13.60 -14.94 -18.30
N PRO A 42 13.08 -15.10 -19.54
CA PRO A 42 11.70 -15.53 -19.75
C PRO A 42 11.47 -16.87 -19.04
N ALA A 43 10.33 -16.98 -18.35
CA ALA A 43 9.87 -18.18 -17.67
C ALA A 43 8.36 -18.33 -17.90
N MET A 44 7.83 -19.51 -17.59
CA MET A 44 6.40 -19.75 -17.55
C MET A 44 5.92 -19.77 -16.10
N ARG A 45 4.73 -19.22 -15.84
CA ARG A 45 4.12 -19.32 -14.52
C ARG A 45 3.50 -20.71 -14.38
N THR A 46 4.20 -21.56 -13.65
CA THR A 46 3.86 -22.98 -13.44
C THR A 46 3.28 -23.26 -12.04
N GLY A 47 3.55 -22.40 -11.05
CA GLY A 47 3.14 -22.58 -9.65
C GLY A 47 2.12 -21.56 -9.13
N ILE A 48 1.82 -21.64 -7.82
CA ILE A 48 0.99 -20.68 -7.08
C ILE A 48 1.88 -19.88 -6.11
N ASP A 49 1.96 -18.57 -6.32
CA ASP A 49 2.59 -17.66 -5.36
C ASP A 49 1.61 -17.14 -4.32
N SER A 50 2.15 -16.50 -3.27
CA SER A 50 1.35 -15.92 -2.19
C SER A 50 0.36 -14.86 -2.66
N GLY A 51 0.61 -14.24 -3.81
CA GLY A 51 -0.26 -13.23 -4.41
C GLY A 51 -1.34 -13.80 -5.33
N ASP A 52 -1.26 -15.08 -5.72
CA ASP A 52 -2.16 -15.66 -6.72
C ASP A 52 -3.52 -16.05 -6.13
N VAL A 53 -3.61 -16.23 -4.80
CA VAL A 53 -4.85 -16.56 -4.11
C VAL A 53 -5.46 -15.30 -3.52
N VAL A 54 -6.67 -14.96 -3.97
CA VAL A 54 -7.42 -13.74 -3.61
C VAL A 54 -7.63 -13.65 -2.10
N ASP A 55 -8.16 -14.73 -1.52
CA ASP A 55 -8.41 -14.85 -0.10
C ASP A 55 -8.44 -16.32 0.33
N MET A 56 -7.54 -16.67 1.25
CA MET A 56 -7.39 -18.04 1.72
C MET A 56 -8.56 -18.49 2.61
N GLU A 57 -9.25 -17.55 3.27
CA GLU A 57 -10.41 -17.88 4.08
C GLU A 57 -11.61 -18.26 3.21
N SER A 58 -11.91 -17.45 2.19
CA SER A 58 -12.94 -17.73 1.20
C SER A 58 -12.67 -19.03 0.43
N LEU A 59 -11.41 -19.27 0.06
CA LEU A 59 -10.99 -20.53 -0.57
C LEU A 59 -11.28 -21.73 0.34
N ALA A 60 -10.92 -21.66 1.62
CA ALA A 60 -11.20 -22.75 2.55
C ALA A 60 -12.70 -23.04 2.69
N ILE A 61 -13.55 -22.01 2.68
CA ILE A 61 -15.00 -22.16 2.75
C ILE A 61 -15.55 -22.80 1.46
N ARG A 62 -15.16 -22.30 0.28
CA ARG A 62 -15.59 -22.86 -1.01
C ARG A 62 -15.13 -24.29 -1.20
N MET A 63 -13.88 -24.60 -0.85
CA MET A 63 -13.40 -25.99 -0.90
C MET A 63 -14.19 -26.88 0.06
N ARG A 64 -14.56 -26.40 1.26
CA ARG A 64 -15.42 -27.16 2.19
C ARG A 64 -16.80 -27.45 1.60
N GLU A 65 -17.41 -26.48 0.92
CA GLU A 65 -18.79 -26.56 0.42
C GLU A 65 -18.92 -27.16 -0.97
N ALA A 66 -17.81 -27.27 -1.71
CA ALA A 66 -17.78 -27.82 -3.06
C ALA A 66 -18.39 -29.24 -3.13
N GLU A 67 -19.25 -29.46 -4.13
CA GLU A 67 -19.80 -30.77 -4.47
C GLU A 67 -18.66 -31.74 -4.81
N ALA A 68 -18.79 -33.01 -4.43
CA ALA A 68 -17.72 -34.00 -4.60
C ALA A 68 -17.25 -34.15 -6.06
N ASP A 69 -18.18 -34.04 -7.02
CA ASP A 69 -17.90 -34.21 -8.45
C ASP A 69 -17.44 -32.92 -9.15
N SER A 70 -17.54 -31.76 -8.49
CA SER A 70 -17.05 -30.49 -9.01
C SER A 70 -15.52 -30.45 -9.08
N PRO A 71 -14.92 -29.61 -9.95
CA PRO A 71 -13.46 -29.46 -10.02
C PRO A 71 -12.82 -29.17 -8.66
N ALA A 72 -13.38 -28.23 -7.89
CA ALA A 72 -12.92 -27.90 -6.54
C ALA A 72 -13.06 -29.09 -5.55
N GLY A 73 -14.14 -29.87 -5.67
CA GLY A 73 -14.37 -31.07 -4.86
C GLY A 73 -13.37 -32.19 -5.14
N ARG A 74 -12.97 -32.36 -6.41
CA ARG A 74 -11.96 -33.33 -6.84
C ARG A 74 -10.57 -32.96 -6.33
N ILE A 75 -10.19 -31.68 -6.41
CA ILE A 75 -8.94 -31.17 -5.82
C ILE A 75 -8.93 -31.43 -4.31
N ARG A 76 -10.05 -31.12 -3.61
CA ARG A 76 -10.21 -31.42 -2.19
C ARG A 76 -10.06 -32.92 -1.90
N GLY A 77 -10.63 -33.78 -2.74
CA GLY A 77 -10.61 -35.24 -2.56
C GLY A 77 -9.20 -35.83 -2.54
N ARG A 78 -8.22 -35.13 -3.13
CA ARG A 78 -6.80 -35.52 -3.14
C ARG A 78 -6.01 -35.00 -1.95
N PHE A 79 -6.58 -34.15 -1.10
CA PHE A 79 -5.89 -33.70 0.10
C PHE A 79 -5.72 -34.84 1.12
N PRO A 80 -4.66 -34.83 1.93
CA PRO A 80 -4.51 -35.77 3.05
C PRO A 80 -5.73 -35.72 3.98
N ASN A 81 -6.11 -36.88 4.53
CA ASN A 81 -7.29 -37.00 5.43
C ASN A 81 -7.26 -35.97 6.57
N GLU A 82 -6.09 -35.71 7.16
CA GLU A 82 -5.93 -34.71 8.21
C GLU A 82 -6.33 -33.29 7.76
N LEU A 83 -5.97 -32.91 6.52
CA LEU A 83 -6.32 -31.60 5.98
C LEU A 83 -7.81 -31.53 5.62
N GLN A 84 -8.38 -32.61 5.08
CA GLN A 84 -9.81 -32.70 4.81
C GLN A 84 -10.64 -32.58 6.09
N ASP A 85 -10.21 -33.24 7.17
CA ASP A 85 -10.90 -33.19 8.46
C ASP A 85 -10.80 -31.79 9.08
N LYS A 86 -9.63 -31.15 9.00
CA LYS A 86 -9.46 -29.74 9.40
C LYS A 86 -10.35 -28.80 8.58
N LEU A 87 -10.46 -29.00 7.27
CA LEU A 87 -11.30 -28.21 6.38
C LEU A 87 -12.80 -28.37 6.71
N LYS A 88 -13.24 -29.61 6.98
CA LYS A 88 -14.62 -29.90 7.41
C LYS A 88 -14.94 -29.28 8.77
N ALA A 89 -14.01 -29.34 9.71
CA ALA A 89 -14.12 -28.74 11.04
C ALA A 89 -13.96 -27.22 11.05
N PHE A 90 -13.39 -26.64 9.98
CA PHE A 90 -13.08 -25.21 9.94
C PHE A 90 -14.34 -24.36 10.01
N ARG A 91 -14.33 -23.43 10.96
CA ARG A 91 -15.33 -22.38 11.13
C ARG A 91 -14.60 -21.05 11.23
N PRO A 92 -14.75 -20.15 10.23
CA PRO A 92 -13.99 -18.90 10.18
C PRO A 92 -14.20 -18.01 11.39
N ASP A 93 -15.41 -18.06 11.98
CA ASP A 93 -15.84 -17.23 13.11
C ASP A 93 -15.20 -17.64 14.45
N THR A 94 -14.94 -18.93 14.63
CA THR A 94 -14.45 -19.47 15.91
C THR A 94 -12.97 -19.84 15.90
N ALA A 95 -12.39 -20.03 14.72
CA ALA A 95 -10.99 -20.42 14.55
C ALA A 95 -10.02 -19.31 15.01
N ASP A 96 -9.05 -19.70 15.82
CA ASP A 96 -7.98 -18.81 16.27
C ASP A 96 -6.91 -18.60 15.18
N ARG A 97 -6.01 -17.63 15.39
CA ARG A 97 -4.98 -17.26 14.40
C ARG A 97 -4.08 -18.44 14.05
N ARG A 98 -3.77 -19.30 15.02
CA ARG A 98 -2.90 -20.45 14.81
C ARG A 98 -3.57 -21.50 13.93
N THR A 99 -4.82 -21.86 14.24
CA THR A 99 -5.59 -22.81 13.42
C THR A 99 -5.76 -22.31 11.98
N LYS A 100 -6.06 -21.01 11.80
CA LYS A 100 -6.13 -20.38 10.47
C LYS A 100 -4.79 -20.50 9.74
N SER A 101 -3.69 -20.13 10.38
CA SER A 101 -2.34 -20.20 9.78
C SER A 101 -1.94 -21.63 9.39
N GLU A 102 -2.27 -22.62 10.21
CA GLU A 102 -1.97 -24.02 9.95
C GLU A 102 -2.81 -24.56 8.78
N LEU A 103 -4.11 -24.27 8.75
CA LEU A 103 -4.99 -24.65 7.65
C LEU A 103 -4.56 -23.99 6.33
N TYR A 104 -4.33 -22.69 6.34
CA TYR A 104 -3.96 -21.89 5.16
C TYR A 104 -2.60 -22.31 4.60
N GLY A 105 -1.61 -22.56 5.48
CA GLY A 105 -0.34 -23.12 5.07
C GLY A 105 -0.47 -24.53 4.49
N GLY A 106 -1.35 -25.36 5.06
CA GLY A 106 -1.65 -26.70 4.55
C GLY A 106 -2.31 -26.69 3.16
N LEU A 107 -3.36 -25.88 2.97
CA LEU A 107 -4.04 -25.71 1.69
C LEU A 107 -3.07 -25.25 0.60
N ARG A 108 -2.29 -24.19 0.87
CA ARG A 108 -1.33 -23.67 -0.11
C ARG A 108 -0.28 -24.72 -0.50
N ARG A 109 0.25 -25.45 0.48
CA ARG A 109 1.23 -26.51 0.23
C ARG A 109 0.64 -27.62 -0.63
N GLN A 110 -0.55 -28.10 -0.29
CA GLN A 110 -1.21 -29.18 -1.02
C GLN A 110 -1.60 -28.79 -2.44
N LEU A 111 -2.06 -27.56 -2.66
CA LEU A 111 -2.30 -27.05 -4.01
C LEU A 111 -1.01 -27.00 -4.84
N ALA A 112 0.09 -26.51 -4.25
CA ALA A 112 1.39 -26.47 -4.93
C ALA A 112 1.96 -27.86 -5.23
N GLU A 113 1.76 -28.84 -4.34
CA GLU A 113 2.16 -30.23 -4.54
C GLU A 113 1.35 -30.89 -5.66
N GLN A 114 0.02 -30.74 -5.66
CA GLN A 114 -0.85 -31.36 -6.66
C GLN A 114 -0.63 -30.82 -8.07
N ILE A 115 -0.32 -29.53 -8.25
CA ILE A 115 -0.02 -28.95 -9.58
C ILE A 115 1.21 -29.60 -10.22
N ARG A 116 2.15 -30.10 -9.40
CA ARG A 116 3.35 -30.79 -9.89
C ARG A 116 3.04 -32.20 -10.40
N GLU A 117 1.85 -32.74 -10.15
CA GLU A 117 1.47 -34.07 -10.59
C GLU A 117 1.06 -34.06 -12.08
N PRO A 118 1.66 -34.90 -12.93
CA PRO A 118 1.37 -34.96 -14.37
C PRO A 118 -0.12 -35.18 -14.71
N SER A 119 -0.85 -35.91 -13.86
CA SER A 119 -2.26 -36.26 -14.08
C SER A 119 -3.25 -35.20 -13.59
N PHE A 120 -2.78 -34.09 -13.01
CA PHE A 120 -3.63 -33.08 -12.37
C PHE A 120 -4.68 -32.49 -13.32
N ALA A 121 -4.26 -32.08 -14.53
CA ALA A 121 -5.17 -31.54 -15.55
C ALA A 121 -6.29 -32.52 -15.91
N THR A 122 -5.95 -33.78 -16.19
CA THR A 122 -6.88 -34.82 -16.63
C THR A 122 -7.85 -35.24 -15.51
N GLU A 123 -7.38 -35.29 -14.26
CA GLU A 123 -8.19 -35.74 -13.11
C GLU A 123 -9.17 -34.68 -12.59
N THR A 124 -8.81 -33.40 -12.71
CA THR A 124 -9.65 -32.28 -12.25
C THR A 124 -10.91 -32.11 -13.11
N ARG A 125 -10.89 -32.55 -14.38
CA ARG A 125 -12.02 -32.57 -15.33
C ARG A 125 -12.80 -31.25 -15.39
N VAL A 126 -12.10 -30.19 -15.74
CA VAL A 126 -12.71 -28.86 -15.96
C VAL A 126 -13.36 -28.82 -17.34
N PRO A 127 -14.56 -28.22 -17.51
CA PRO A 127 -15.18 -28.00 -18.83
C PRO A 127 -14.25 -27.22 -19.78
N VAL A 128 -14.24 -27.60 -21.06
CA VAL A 128 -13.35 -26.96 -22.05
C VAL A 128 -13.72 -25.49 -22.26
N GLU A 129 -14.99 -25.14 -22.07
CA GLU A 129 -15.51 -23.77 -22.19
C GLU A 129 -14.94 -22.84 -21.13
N SER A 130 -14.60 -23.34 -19.94
CA SER A 130 -14.01 -22.55 -18.85
C SER A 130 -12.49 -22.44 -18.92
N LEU A 131 -11.84 -23.18 -19.82
CA LEU A 131 -10.40 -23.07 -20.04
C LEU A 131 -10.05 -21.81 -20.84
N SER A 132 -8.91 -21.21 -20.53
CA SER A 132 -8.34 -20.15 -21.34
C SER A 132 -7.97 -20.65 -22.74
N GLU A 133 -7.86 -19.75 -23.72
CA GLU A 133 -7.44 -20.12 -25.08
C GLU A 133 -6.06 -20.80 -25.08
N GLU A 134 -5.14 -20.37 -24.21
CA GLU A 134 -3.83 -21.01 -24.00
C GLU A 134 -4.00 -22.47 -23.53
N ALA A 135 -4.85 -22.70 -22.52
CA ALA A 135 -5.09 -24.04 -21.99
C ALA A 135 -5.73 -24.98 -23.02
N LYS A 136 -6.64 -24.48 -23.86
CA LYS A 136 -7.25 -25.26 -24.95
C LYS A 136 -6.21 -25.76 -25.95
N THR A 137 -5.21 -24.94 -26.28
CA THR A 137 -4.13 -25.35 -27.19
C THR A 137 -3.23 -26.42 -26.57
N LEU A 138 -2.92 -26.31 -25.27
CA LEU A 138 -2.05 -27.24 -24.55
C LEU A 138 -2.74 -28.57 -24.25
N ALA A 139 -4.03 -28.56 -23.88
CA ALA A 139 -4.81 -29.76 -23.58
C ALA A 139 -4.90 -30.73 -24.79
N GLY A 140 -4.81 -30.21 -26.02
CA GLY A 140 -4.79 -31.04 -27.23
C GLY A 140 -3.48 -31.80 -27.46
N GLN A 141 -2.41 -31.51 -26.70
CA GLN A 141 -1.06 -32.04 -26.93
C GLN A 141 -0.46 -32.79 -25.72
N GLU A 142 -1.28 -33.10 -24.70
CA GLU A 142 -0.86 -33.63 -23.39
C GLU A 142 0.19 -34.76 -23.44
N ALA A 143 0.07 -35.69 -24.39
CA ALA A 143 0.99 -36.84 -24.52
C ALA A 143 2.41 -36.50 -25.02
N THR A 144 2.62 -35.28 -25.50
CA THR A 144 3.88 -34.81 -26.13
C THR A 144 4.43 -33.54 -25.50
N LEU A 145 3.85 -33.06 -24.41
CA LEU A 145 4.29 -31.83 -23.74
C LEU A 145 5.59 -32.04 -22.96
N GLU A 146 6.47 -31.05 -23.05
CA GLU A 146 7.63 -30.90 -22.18
C GLU A 146 7.16 -30.57 -20.74
N GLU A 147 7.95 -30.93 -19.73
CA GLU A 147 7.57 -30.86 -18.30
C GLU A 147 7.02 -29.47 -17.89
N ASP A 148 7.69 -28.38 -18.30
CA ASP A 148 7.27 -27.01 -18.02
C ASP A 148 5.90 -26.65 -18.63
N ARG A 149 5.59 -27.16 -19.82
CA ARG A 149 4.30 -26.91 -20.49
C ARG A 149 3.18 -27.72 -19.84
N GLN A 150 3.49 -28.90 -19.33
CA GLN A 150 2.54 -29.69 -18.55
C GLN A 150 2.21 -29.00 -17.23
N LEU A 151 3.21 -28.47 -16.53
CA LEU A 151 2.98 -27.68 -15.31
C LEU A 151 2.18 -26.40 -15.60
N ARG A 152 2.43 -25.73 -16.74
CA ARG A 152 1.64 -24.58 -17.20
C ARG A 152 0.18 -24.96 -17.45
N LEU A 153 -0.08 -26.09 -18.11
CA LEU A 153 -1.44 -26.61 -18.29
C LEU A 153 -2.12 -26.87 -16.95
N ASN A 154 -1.44 -27.54 -16.02
CA ASN A 154 -1.96 -27.81 -14.67
C ASN A 154 -2.33 -26.51 -13.93
N ARG A 155 -1.49 -25.47 -14.03
CA ARG A 155 -1.76 -24.15 -13.49
C ARG A 155 -3.02 -23.51 -14.09
N LEU A 156 -3.18 -23.55 -15.42
CA LEU A 156 -4.35 -22.99 -16.09
C LEU A 156 -5.64 -23.77 -15.78
N VAL A 157 -5.55 -25.09 -15.63
CA VAL A 157 -6.68 -25.92 -15.19
C VAL A 157 -7.08 -25.57 -13.77
N LEU A 158 -6.13 -25.29 -12.88
CA LEU A 158 -6.44 -24.82 -11.53
C LEU A 158 -7.16 -23.46 -11.54
N GLU A 159 -6.71 -22.52 -12.38
CA GLU A 159 -7.37 -21.21 -12.55
C GLU A 159 -8.83 -21.37 -13.01
N ALA A 160 -9.07 -22.28 -13.95
CA ALA A 160 -10.42 -22.58 -14.42
C ALA A 160 -11.26 -23.40 -13.41
N ALA A 161 -10.62 -24.21 -12.55
CA ALA A 161 -11.30 -24.93 -11.48
C ALA A 161 -11.71 -24.03 -10.31
N LEU A 162 -10.99 -22.93 -10.08
CA LEU A 162 -11.15 -22.00 -8.96
C LEU A 162 -11.13 -20.52 -9.40
N PRO A 163 -12.02 -20.09 -10.32
CA PRO A 163 -11.93 -18.77 -10.95
C PRO A 163 -12.18 -17.58 -10.00
N GLU A 164 -12.87 -17.81 -8.88
CA GLU A 164 -13.12 -16.77 -7.86
C GLU A 164 -12.02 -16.67 -6.80
N ASP A 165 -11.21 -17.71 -6.66
CA ASP A 165 -10.18 -17.82 -5.62
C ASP A 165 -8.78 -17.54 -6.15
N VAL A 166 -8.55 -17.83 -7.43
CA VAL A 166 -7.24 -17.84 -8.05
C VAL A 166 -7.21 -16.81 -9.17
N HIS A 167 -6.28 -15.86 -9.07
CA HIS A 167 -6.06 -14.87 -10.10
C HIS A 167 -5.56 -15.54 -11.40
N ALA A 168 -6.07 -15.05 -12.53
CA ALA A 168 -5.56 -15.43 -13.84
C ALA A 168 -4.08 -15.05 -13.96
N SER A 169 -3.28 -15.98 -14.45
CA SER A 169 -1.84 -15.77 -14.59
C SER A 169 -1.45 -15.27 -15.98
N PRO A 170 -0.57 -14.25 -16.07
CA PRO A 170 0.04 -13.89 -17.35
C PRO A 170 0.89 -15.05 -17.90
N SER A 171 0.85 -15.24 -19.22
CA SER A 171 1.63 -16.27 -19.93
C SER A 171 3.13 -15.98 -19.92
N GLU A 172 3.49 -14.70 -19.99
CA GLU A 172 4.88 -14.23 -19.98
C GLU A 172 5.25 -13.69 -18.59
N VAL A 173 6.07 -14.47 -17.87
CA VAL A 173 6.69 -14.07 -16.61
C VAL A 173 8.20 -14.14 -16.73
N VAL A 174 8.90 -13.52 -15.80
CA VAL A 174 10.35 -13.48 -15.79
C VAL A 174 10.92 -13.95 -14.46
N ASN A 175 12.04 -14.65 -14.54
CA ASN A 175 12.87 -15.00 -13.40
C ASN A 175 14.04 -14.03 -13.28
N VAL A 176 14.25 -13.53 -12.06
CA VAL A 176 15.41 -12.70 -11.75
C VAL A 176 16.65 -13.58 -11.66
N THR A 177 17.66 -13.24 -12.45
CA THR A 177 18.95 -13.94 -12.49
C THR A 177 20.09 -13.02 -12.09
N TYR A 178 21.14 -13.60 -11.53
CA TYR A 178 22.39 -12.91 -11.26
C TYR A 178 23.56 -13.72 -11.85
N ILE A 179 24.26 -13.12 -12.81
CA ILE A 179 25.37 -13.74 -13.53
C ILE A 179 24.93 -15.11 -14.11
N GLY A 180 23.71 -15.17 -14.65
CA GLY A 180 23.13 -16.36 -15.28
C GLY A 180 22.49 -17.38 -14.33
N PHE A 181 22.72 -17.29 -13.02
CA PHE A 181 22.09 -18.13 -12.00
C PHE A 181 20.71 -17.58 -11.64
N VAL A 182 19.71 -18.46 -11.56
CA VAL A 182 18.36 -18.09 -11.07
C VAL A 182 18.46 -17.86 -9.57
N LEU A 183 18.08 -16.66 -9.12
CA LEU A 183 18.17 -16.29 -7.70
C LEU A 183 17.06 -16.96 -6.88
N PHE A 184 15.88 -17.03 -7.47
CA PHE A 184 14.66 -17.55 -6.86
C PHE A 184 13.92 -18.37 -7.90
N GLU A 185 14.04 -19.70 -7.84
CA GLU A 185 13.38 -20.60 -8.80
C GLU A 185 11.86 -20.58 -8.64
N ASP A 186 11.37 -20.41 -7.41
CA ASP A 186 9.94 -20.40 -7.10
C ASP A 186 9.29 -19.01 -7.29
N ILE A 187 10.06 -17.92 -7.49
CA ILE A 187 9.50 -16.56 -7.60
C ILE A 187 9.58 -16.10 -9.05
N THR A 188 8.44 -16.19 -9.73
CA THR A 188 8.24 -15.60 -11.05
C THR A 188 7.55 -14.24 -10.89
N LEU A 189 7.92 -13.26 -11.71
CA LEU A 189 7.31 -11.93 -11.67
C LEU A 189 6.73 -11.61 -13.05
N SER A 190 5.56 -10.98 -13.08
CA SER A 190 5.13 -10.28 -14.29
C SER A 190 6.02 -9.06 -14.55
N GLN A 191 6.04 -8.58 -15.79
CA GLN A 191 6.82 -7.39 -16.14
C GLN A 191 6.39 -6.15 -15.32
N ASP A 192 5.09 -6.01 -15.03
CA ASP A 192 4.54 -4.92 -14.23
C ASP A 192 4.95 -5.03 -12.74
N GLU A 193 4.91 -6.22 -12.16
CA GLU A 193 5.37 -6.45 -10.78
C GLU A 193 6.87 -6.21 -10.65
N LEU A 194 7.65 -6.64 -11.64
CA LEU A 194 9.09 -6.38 -11.70
C LEU A 194 9.35 -4.87 -11.77
N GLU A 195 8.65 -4.16 -12.63
CA GLU A 195 8.78 -2.70 -12.77
C GLU A 195 8.41 -1.98 -11.46
N LYS A 196 7.29 -2.34 -10.84
CA LYS A 196 6.88 -1.80 -9.53
C LYS A 196 7.90 -2.09 -8.43
N GLY A 197 8.42 -3.32 -8.37
CA GLY A 197 9.43 -3.73 -7.41
C GLY A 197 10.74 -2.95 -7.58
N ILE A 198 11.24 -2.84 -8.83
CA ILE A 198 12.46 -2.09 -9.15
C ILE A 198 12.26 -0.60 -8.87
N ASN A 199 11.13 -0.01 -9.25
CA ASN A 199 10.84 1.40 -8.97
C ASN A 199 10.76 1.68 -7.45
N GLY A 200 10.18 0.77 -6.67
CA GLY A 200 10.19 0.85 -5.21
C GLY A 200 11.60 0.78 -4.62
N LEU A 201 12.45 -0.12 -5.12
CA LEU A 201 13.85 -0.23 -4.69
C LEU A 201 14.67 1.00 -5.12
N LEU A 202 14.42 1.53 -6.32
CA LEU A 202 15.01 2.78 -6.82
C LEU A 202 14.59 3.97 -5.96
N GLN A 203 13.34 4.04 -5.51
CA GLN A 203 12.87 5.09 -4.62
C GLN A 203 13.63 5.06 -3.28
N VAL A 204 13.80 3.88 -2.67
CA VAL A 204 14.58 3.71 -1.44
C VAL A 204 16.04 4.09 -1.69
N PHE A 205 16.62 3.64 -2.80
CA PHE A 205 17.99 3.99 -3.19
C PHE A 205 18.16 5.49 -3.37
N ILE A 206 17.28 6.15 -4.14
CA ILE A 206 17.31 7.60 -4.36
C ILE A 206 17.20 8.33 -3.03
N PHE A 207 16.26 7.94 -2.16
CA PHE A 207 16.12 8.57 -0.85
C PHE A 207 17.40 8.43 0.00
N LEU A 208 17.95 7.23 0.11
CA LEU A 208 19.15 6.96 0.91
C LEU A 208 20.40 7.65 0.32
N PHE A 209 20.58 7.55 -0.99
CA PHE A 209 21.74 8.06 -1.70
C PHE A 209 21.71 9.59 -1.78
N VAL A 210 20.60 10.18 -2.23
CA VAL A 210 20.49 11.63 -2.37
C VAL A 210 20.52 12.31 -1.00
N SER A 211 19.75 11.83 -0.03
CA SER A 211 19.58 12.55 1.23
C SER A 211 20.70 12.32 2.25
N VAL A 212 21.22 11.10 2.37
CA VAL A 212 22.09 10.72 3.49
C VAL A 212 23.50 10.37 3.02
N ILE A 213 23.66 9.22 2.37
CA ILE A 213 24.98 8.62 2.17
C ILE A 213 25.75 9.31 1.05
N GLY A 214 25.12 9.47 -0.12
CA GLY A 214 25.78 10.06 -1.29
C GLY A 214 26.17 11.52 -1.04
N THR A 215 25.30 12.30 -0.39
CA THR A 215 25.62 13.70 -0.04
C THR A 215 26.74 13.78 0.99
N LEU A 216 26.72 12.95 2.05
CA LEU A 216 27.78 12.94 3.06
C LEU A 216 29.14 12.58 2.44
N ILE A 217 29.21 11.52 1.63
CA ILE A 217 30.44 11.11 0.93
C ILE A 217 30.95 12.26 0.05
N ALA A 218 30.07 12.89 -0.73
CA ALA A 218 30.45 14.01 -1.58
C ALA A 218 31.00 15.20 -0.77
N ILE A 219 30.38 15.53 0.37
CA ILE A 219 30.87 16.59 1.26
C ILE A 219 32.24 16.23 1.85
N VAL A 220 32.43 15.02 2.36
CA VAL A 220 33.71 14.58 2.94
C VAL A 220 34.83 14.68 1.91
N VAL A 221 34.56 14.25 0.68
CA VAL A 221 35.54 14.27 -0.41
C VAL A 221 35.85 15.68 -0.89
N THR A 222 34.85 16.58 -0.91
CA THR A 222 34.99 17.95 -1.42
C THR A 222 35.38 18.97 -0.34
N ALA A 223 35.24 18.63 0.95
CA ALA A 223 35.56 19.52 2.07
C ALA A 223 36.98 20.11 2.04
N PRO A 224 38.04 19.37 1.62
CA PRO A 224 39.37 19.95 1.59
C PRO A 224 39.63 20.86 0.37
N ILE A 225 38.71 20.97 -0.60
CA ILE A 225 38.92 21.79 -1.82
C ILE A 225 39.08 23.27 -1.47
N VAL A 226 38.25 23.80 -0.56
CA VAL A 226 38.26 25.22 -0.19
C VAL A 226 39.38 25.56 0.82
N PRO A 227 39.58 24.81 1.91
CA PRO A 227 40.65 25.11 2.88
C PRO A 227 42.06 24.99 2.31
N ARG A 228 42.31 24.08 1.35
CA ARG A 228 43.63 23.92 0.71
C ARG A 228 44.13 25.18 0.00
N MET A 229 43.22 26.10 -0.34
CA MET A 229 43.60 27.42 -0.89
C MET A 229 44.39 28.28 0.09
N PHE A 230 44.29 28.00 1.40
CA PHE A 230 44.92 28.76 2.47
C PHE A 230 46.19 28.11 3.03
N GLU A 231 46.60 26.95 2.51
CA GLU A 231 47.86 26.28 2.90
C GLU A 231 49.08 27.04 2.35
N ALA A 232 50.15 27.12 3.15
CA ALA A 232 51.36 27.89 2.80
C ALA A 232 52.08 27.28 1.58
N GLY A 233 52.39 28.12 0.57
CA GLY A 233 53.06 27.74 -0.68
C GLY A 233 52.22 27.97 -1.96
N ALA A 234 50.89 27.88 -1.89
CA ALA A 234 50.00 28.17 -3.04
C ALA A 234 49.61 29.66 -3.15
N ILE A 235 49.50 30.34 -2.01
CA ILE A 235 49.13 31.76 -1.93
C ILE A 235 50.21 32.66 -2.56
N ASP A 236 51.50 32.39 -2.34
CA ASP A 236 52.59 33.24 -2.85
C ASP A 236 52.76 33.15 -4.38
N LEU A 237 52.42 32.01 -4.99
CA LEU A 237 52.45 31.84 -6.45
C LEU A 237 51.22 32.48 -7.12
N LEU A 238 50.05 32.40 -6.47
CA LEU A 238 48.79 32.97 -6.97
C LEU A 238 48.72 34.50 -6.79
N LEU A 239 49.41 35.07 -5.80
CA LEU A 239 49.50 36.52 -5.57
C LEU A 239 50.42 37.27 -6.55
N SER A 240 51.19 36.56 -7.39
CA SER A 240 52.00 37.18 -8.46
C SER A 240 51.16 37.72 -9.63
N LYS A 241 49.87 37.36 -9.70
CA LYS A 241 48.91 37.84 -10.70
C LYS A 241 47.68 38.45 -9.99
N PRO A 242 47.16 39.61 -10.43
CA PRO A 242 45.99 40.23 -9.79
C PRO A 242 44.71 39.46 -10.13
N VAL A 243 44.44 38.38 -9.40
CA VAL A 243 43.19 37.61 -9.47
C VAL A 243 42.30 38.01 -8.29
N SER A 244 41.02 38.31 -8.55
CA SER A 244 40.10 38.70 -7.48
C SER A 244 39.78 37.52 -6.55
N ARG A 245 39.84 37.75 -5.23
CA ARG A 245 39.62 36.72 -4.21
C ARG A 245 38.26 36.02 -4.34
N SER A 246 37.22 36.78 -4.71
CA SER A 246 35.86 36.25 -4.91
C SER A 246 35.76 35.29 -6.10
N ILE A 247 36.51 35.53 -7.19
CA ILE A 247 36.47 34.67 -8.38
C ILE A 247 37.24 33.37 -8.13
N LEU A 248 38.32 33.45 -7.35
CA LEU A 248 39.09 32.30 -6.92
C LEU A 248 38.20 31.37 -6.08
N PHE A 249 37.51 31.92 -5.07
CA PHE A 249 36.52 31.19 -4.28
C PHE A 249 35.42 30.56 -5.15
N LEU A 250 34.79 31.36 -6.02
CA LEU A 250 33.69 30.89 -6.86
C LEU A 250 34.12 29.79 -7.83
N SER A 251 35.33 29.88 -8.39
CA SER A 251 35.88 28.85 -9.29
C SER A 251 36.08 27.51 -8.58
N LYS A 252 36.53 27.53 -7.31
CA LYS A 252 36.73 26.31 -6.52
C LYS A 252 35.42 25.75 -6.00
N PHE A 253 34.47 26.63 -5.68
CA PHE A 253 33.10 26.23 -5.36
C PHE A 253 32.46 25.48 -6.54
N PHE A 254 32.46 26.07 -7.74
CA PHE A 254 31.94 25.39 -8.93
C PHE A 254 32.76 24.16 -9.33
N GLY A 255 34.06 24.13 -9.04
CA GLY A 255 34.90 22.93 -9.20
C GLY A 255 34.41 21.76 -8.31
N GLY A 256 34.04 22.03 -7.06
CA GLY A 256 33.40 21.05 -6.17
C GLY A 256 32.04 20.58 -6.69
N CYS A 257 31.21 21.51 -7.19
CA CYS A 257 29.93 21.16 -7.80
C CYS A 257 30.08 20.30 -9.06
N ALA A 258 31.03 20.63 -9.93
CA ALA A 258 31.32 19.87 -11.14
C ALA A 258 31.85 18.47 -10.83
N PHE A 259 32.73 18.36 -9.84
CA PHE A 259 33.23 17.08 -9.33
C PHE A 259 32.07 16.18 -8.90
N THR A 260 31.16 16.70 -8.07
CA THR A 260 30.01 15.94 -7.58
C THR A 260 29.04 15.59 -8.72
N LEU A 261 28.78 16.52 -9.63
CA LEU A 261 27.91 16.31 -10.79
C LEU A 261 28.42 15.16 -11.68
N VAL A 262 29.72 15.10 -11.97
CA VAL A 262 30.29 14.03 -12.81
C VAL A 262 30.12 12.66 -12.16
N ASN A 263 30.40 12.53 -10.86
CA ASN A 263 30.22 11.26 -10.15
C ASN A 263 28.75 10.85 -10.08
N ALA A 264 27.86 11.79 -9.75
CA ALA A 264 26.42 11.54 -9.68
C ALA A 264 25.85 11.15 -11.04
N ALA A 265 26.19 11.89 -12.09
CA ALA A 265 25.76 11.59 -13.45
C ALA A 265 26.28 10.21 -13.88
N PHE A 266 27.55 9.88 -13.60
CA PHE A 266 28.11 8.58 -13.96
C PHE A 266 27.38 7.41 -13.27
N LEU A 267 27.12 7.54 -11.96
CA LEU A 267 26.36 6.53 -11.20
C LEU A 267 24.92 6.40 -11.71
N ILE A 268 24.19 7.52 -11.78
CA ILE A 268 22.75 7.54 -12.07
C ILE A 268 22.48 7.15 -13.53
N LEU A 269 23.26 7.67 -14.49
CA LEU A 269 23.15 7.25 -15.89
C LEU A 269 23.57 5.79 -16.07
N GLY A 270 24.63 5.34 -15.39
CA GLY A 270 25.05 3.95 -15.42
C GLY A 270 23.95 3.01 -14.95
N MET A 271 23.29 3.34 -13.83
CA MET A 271 22.14 2.58 -13.34
C MET A 271 20.97 2.61 -14.32
N TRP A 272 20.62 3.78 -14.85
CA TRP A 272 19.52 3.93 -15.81
C TRP A 272 19.73 3.07 -17.06
N VAL A 273 20.95 3.08 -17.63
CA VAL A 273 21.30 2.24 -18.79
C VAL A 273 21.28 0.75 -18.44
N ILE A 274 21.86 0.36 -17.30
CA ILE A 274 21.93 -1.06 -16.91
C ILE A 274 20.53 -1.62 -16.66
N LEU A 275 19.67 -0.91 -15.93
CA LEU A 275 18.31 -1.36 -15.64
C LEU A 275 17.45 -1.41 -16.91
N GLY A 276 17.57 -0.41 -17.78
CA GLY A 276 16.87 -0.39 -19.07
C GLY A 276 17.29 -1.52 -20.00
N LEU A 277 18.60 -1.78 -20.13
CA LEU A 277 19.12 -2.80 -21.03
C LEU A 277 19.02 -4.23 -20.48
N ARG A 278 19.20 -4.45 -19.17
CA ARG A 278 19.22 -5.79 -18.56
C ARG A 278 17.87 -6.28 -18.06
N LEU A 279 17.01 -5.37 -17.60
CA LEU A 279 15.74 -5.68 -16.94
C LEU A 279 14.53 -5.14 -17.71
N GLY A 280 14.75 -4.33 -18.76
CA GLY A 280 13.67 -3.72 -19.56
C GLY A 280 12.94 -2.58 -18.85
N VAL A 281 13.45 -2.09 -17.71
CA VAL A 281 12.78 -1.06 -16.90
C VAL A 281 13.44 0.30 -17.11
N TRP A 282 12.71 1.21 -17.73
CA TRP A 282 13.17 2.56 -18.07
C TRP A 282 12.55 3.61 -17.12
N SER A 283 13.18 3.81 -15.97
CA SER A 283 12.70 4.80 -14.99
C SER A 283 13.27 6.20 -15.26
N ASN A 284 12.52 7.04 -15.99
CA ASN A 284 12.95 8.41 -16.30
C ASN A 284 13.06 9.31 -15.05
N GLY A 285 12.31 9.00 -13.99
CA GLY A 285 12.40 9.69 -12.71
C GLY A 285 13.80 9.61 -12.08
N LEU A 286 14.55 8.55 -12.38
CA LEU A 286 15.94 8.38 -11.94
C LEU A 286 16.84 9.50 -12.47
N LEU A 287 16.66 9.94 -13.73
CA LEU A 287 17.48 11.00 -14.33
C LEU A 287 17.23 12.37 -13.68
N LEU A 288 15.99 12.64 -13.25
CA LEU A 288 15.63 13.86 -12.52
C LEU A 288 16.29 13.93 -11.13
N SER A 289 16.80 12.81 -10.61
CA SER A 289 17.55 12.82 -9.35
C SER A 289 18.93 13.50 -9.47
N ILE A 290 19.53 13.60 -10.68
CA ILE A 290 20.82 14.26 -10.89
C ILE A 290 20.78 15.75 -10.50
N PRO A 291 19.88 16.58 -11.06
CA PRO A 291 19.80 18.00 -10.68
C PRO A 291 19.34 18.20 -9.22
N ILE A 292 18.45 17.34 -8.71
CA ILE A 292 18.00 17.40 -7.31
C ILE A 292 19.15 17.11 -6.35
N TYR A 293 19.96 16.08 -6.64
CA TYR A 293 21.15 15.74 -5.87
C TYR A 293 22.18 16.87 -5.90
N LEU A 294 22.44 17.44 -7.08
CA LEU A 294 23.35 18.57 -7.19
C LEU A 294 22.86 19.77 -6.38
N PHE A 295 21.55 20.08 -6.43
CA PHE A 295 20.97 21.16 -5.66
C PHE A 295 21.13 20.93 -4.15
N LEU A 296 20.79 19.74 -3.66
CA LEU A 296 20.95 19.38 -2.25
C LEU A 296 22.42 19.45 -1.82
N PHE A 297 23.34 18.93 -2.64
CA PHE A 297 24.78 19.03 -2.41
C PHE A 297 25.22 20.49 -2.31
N VAL A 298 24.77 21.36 -3.21
CA VAL A 298 25.10 22.80 -3.21
C VAL A 298 24.69 23.48 -1.90
N LEU A 299 23.54 23.13 -1.33
CA LEU A 299 23.09 23.68 -0.05
C LEU A 299 24.06 23.33 1.09
N TYR A 300 24.41 22.04 1.25
CA TYR A 300 25.36 21.61 2.27
C TYR A 300 26.79 22.08 1.99
N TYR A 301 27.20 22.06 0.73
CA TYR A 301 28.53 22.48 0.31
C TYR A 301 28.75 23.99 0.51
N SER A 302 27.69 24.81 0.43
CA SER A 302 27.76 26.24 0.78
C SER A 302 28.19 26.46 2.22
N ILE A 303 27.69 25.64 3.16
CA ILE A 303 28.08 25.69 4.57
C ILE A 303 29.51 25.19 4.74
N SER A 304 29.84 24.06 4.10
CA SER A 304 31.20 23.51 4.09
C SER A 304 32.24 24.54 3.61
N ALA A 305 31.93 25.23 2.51
CA ALA A 305 32.77 26.24 1.90
C ALA A 305 32.87 27.50 2.77
N ALA A 306 31.76 27.98 3.34
CA ALA A 306 31.77 29.14 4.24
C ALA A 306 32.62 28.87 5.49
N THR A 307 32.42 27.72 6.15
CA THR A 307 33.23 27.29 7.28
C THR A 307 34.70 27.09 6.87
N GLY A 308 34.94 26.58 5.66
CA GLY A 308 36.29 26.37 5.14
C GLY A 308 37.07 27.66 4.94
N VAL A 309 36.39 28.73 4.55
CA VAL A 309 36.99 30.08 4.44
C VAL A 309 37.27 30.68 5.82
N VAL A 310 36.32 30.55 6.76
CA VAL A 310 36.43 31.17 8.10
C VAL A 310 37.48 30.46 8.95
N TYR A 311 37.43 29.13 9.04
CA TYR A 311 38.24 28.35 9.96
C TYR A 311 39.46 27.68 9.33
N ARG A 312 39.59 27.74 7.99
CA ARG A 312 40.75 27.22 7.23
C ARG A 312 41.09 25.74 7.51
N GLY A 313 40.08 24.94 7.87
CA GLY A 313 40.25 23.53 8.26
C GLY A 313 39.23 22.60 7.60
N PRO A 314 39.65 21.58 6.84
CA PRO A 314 38.74 20.62 6.20
C PRO A 314 37.84 19.85 7.17
N ILE A 315 38.38 19.48 8.33
CA ILE A 315 37.64 18.71 9.35
C ILE A 315 36.49 19.57 9.90
N ILE A 316 36.75 20.84 10.20
CA ILE A 316 35.74 21.77 10.73
C ILE A 316 34.64 21.99 9.69
N SER A 317 34.99 22.10 8.40
CA SER A 317 34.03 22.18 7.31
C SER A 317 33.07 20.98 7.27
N VAL A 318 33.56 19.76 7.47
CA VAL A 318 32.71 18.56 7.51
C VAL A 318 31.84 18.57 8.77
N VAL A 319 32.42 18.83 9.93
CA VAL A 319 31.71 18.85 11.22
C VAL A 319 30.56 19.85 11.21
N MET A 320 30.77 21.06 10.67
CA MET A 320 29.71 22.07 10.58
C MET A 320 28.57 21.66 9.65
N VAL A 321 28.85 20.94 8.57
CA VAL A 321 27.79 20.37 7.72
C VAL A 321 26.99 19.33 8.48
N VAL A 322 27.63 18.47 9.27
CA VAL A 322 26.94 17.47 10.10
C VAL A 322 26.07 18.13 11.15
N ILE A 323 26.55 19.20 11.80
CA ILE A 323 25.74 19.98 12.76
C ILE A 323 24.53 20.61 12.07
N PHE A 324 24.72 21.23 10.91
CA PHE A 324 23.61 21.80 10.15
C PHE A 324 22.60 20.74 9.72
N TRP A 325 23.08 19.60 9.22
CA TRP A 325 22.24 18.46 8.89
C TRP A 325 21.44 18.00 10.10
N PHE A 326 22.07 17.88 11.28
CA PHE A 326 21.40 17.49 12.52
C PHE A 326 20.33 18.51 12.93
N LEU A 327 20.57 19.81 12.79
CA LEU A 327 19.57 20.85 13.04
C LEU A 327 18.36 20.71 12.11
N CYS A 328 18.59 20.53 10.80
CA CYS A 328 17.51 20.29 9.84
C CYS A 328 16.75 19.00 10.16
N PHE A 329 17.46 17.93 10.55
CA PHE A 329 16.86 16.66 10.96
C PHE A 329 15.97 16.82 12.18
N VAL A 330 16.42 17.56 13.21
CA VAL A 330 15.62 17.84 14.41
C VAL A 330 14.36 18.63 14.05
N VAL A 331 14.48 19.67 13.22
CA VAL A 331 13.31 20.46 12.77
C VAL A 331 12.34 19.60 11.94
N GLY A 332 12.86 18.79 11.02
CA GLY A 332 12.05 17.88 10.19
C GLY A 332 11.33 16.83 11.03
N THR A 333 12.06 16.18 11.94
CA THR A 333 11.49 15.19 12.87
C THR A 333 10.48 15.83 13.81
N ALA A 334 10.73 17.04 14.32
CA ALA A 334 9.79 17.77 15.15
C ALA A 334 8.51 18.12 14.37
N LYS A 335 8.63 18.57 13.12
CA LYS A 335 7.49 18.80 12.23
C LYS A 335 6.69 17.51 12.03
N GLU A 336 7.34 16.41 11.63
CA GLU A 336 6.68 15.11 11.41
C GLU A 336 5.99 14.61 12.68
N TRP A 337 6.63 14.80 13.84
CA TRP A 337 6.06 14.45 15.13
C TRP A 337 4.85 15.31 15.49
N ILE A 338 4.92 16.64 15.31
CA ILE A 338 3.78 17.56 15.54
C ILE A 338 2.63 17.24 14.57
N GLU A 339 2.93 17.03 13.29
CA GLU A 339 1.93 16.65 12.30
C GLU A 339 1.30 15.30 12.65
N GLY A 340 2.10 14.32 13.05
CA GLY A 340 1.63 12.98 13.40
C GLY A 340 0.89 12.89 14.74
N ALA A 341 1.26 13.71 15.73
CA ALA A 341 0.71 13.68 17.08
C ALA A 341 -0.48 14.63 17.27
N GLU A 342 -0.50 15.77 16.58
CA GLU A 342 -1.51 16.82 16.80
C GLU A 342 -2.36 17.09 15.56
N ILE A 343 -1.75 17.31 14.38
CA ILE A 343 -2.46 17.83 13.19
C ILE A 343 -3.26 16.73 12.47
N ARG A 344 -2.61 15.64 12.03
CA ARG A 344 -3.30 14.51 11.38
C ARG A 344 -4.38 13.93 12.29
N PRO A 345 -4.11 13.73 13.61
CA PRO A 345 -5.10 13.25 14.57
C PRO A 345 -6.34 14.15 14.74
N SER A 346 -6.19 15.47 14.64
CA SER A 346 -7.28 16.44 14.76
C SER A 346 -8.04 16.68 13.45
N THR A 347 -7.52 16.20 12.31
CA THR A 347 -8.16 16.38 11.01
C THR A 347 -9.51 15.67 10.96
N VAL A 348 -10.55 16.41 10.56
CA VAL A 348 -11.91 15.87 10.34
C VAL A 348 -11.84 14.84 9.21
N TYR A 349 -12.21 13.61 9.51
CA TYR A 349 -12.18 12.50 8.56
C TYR A 349 -13.55 12.25 7.92
N THR A 350 -14.62 12.38 8.70
CA THR A 350 -15.99 12.22 8.20
C THR A 350 -16.92 13.21 8.88
N ILE A 351 -17.89 13.70 8.11
CA ILE A 351 -18.98 14.53 8.60
C ILE A 351 -20.26 13.70 8.48
N ILE A 352 -21.10 13.75 9.50
CA ILE A 352 -22.28 12.91 9.66
C ILE A 352 -23.44 13.81 10.08
N PRO A 353 -24.56 13.82 9.34
CA PRO A 353 -25.77 14.48 9.80
C PRO A 353 -26.40 13.68 10.95
N ALA A 354 -26.68 14.33 12.07
CA ALA A 354 -27.28 13.76 13.27
C ALA A 354 -28.57 14.50 13.66
N GLY A 355 -29.61 14.33 12.84
CA GLY A 355 -30.83 15.12 12.99
C GLY A 355 -30.66 16.51 12.38
N GLU A 356 -30.90 17.55 13.17
CA GLU A 356 -30.61 18.95 12.80
C GLU A 356 -29.14 19.33 13.04
N ASP A 357 -28.43 18.57 13.87
CA ASP A 357 -27.03 18.82 14.19
C ASP A 357 -26.09 18.12 13.19
N ILE A 358 -24.89 18.68 13.02
CA ILE A 358 -23.82 18.07 12.23
C ILE A 358 -22.71 17.61 13.16
N LEU A 359 -22.36 16.32 13.07
CA LEU A 359 -21.25 15.73 13.80
C LEU A 359 -20.06 15.49 12.86
N ALA A 360 -18.87 15.91 13.27
CA ALA A 360 -17.61 15.56 12.64
C ALA A 360 -16.87 14.53 13.49
N VAL A 361 -16.31 13.51 12.84
CA VAL A 361 -15.42 12.55 13.49
C VAL A 361 -14.02 12.74 12.94
N ASN A 362 -13.06 13.01 13.81
CA ASN A 362 -11.67 13.15 13.40
C ASN A 362 -10.98 11.79 13.21
N THR A 363 -9.74 11.79 12.73
CA THR A 363 -8.99 10.54 12.49
C THR A 363 -8.69 9.75 13.78
N LEU A 364 -8.71 10.37 14.96
CA LEU A 364 -8.65 9.70 16.28
C LEU A 364 -9.99 9.18 16.79
N GLY A 365 -11.06 9.39 16.02
CA GLY A 365 -12.40 8.99 16.40
C GLY A 365 -13.06 9.84 17.46
N ARG A 366 -12.55 11.04 17.75
CA ARG A 366 -13.25 12.01 18.59
C ARG A 366 -14.39 12.64 17.79
N VAL A 367 -15.52 12.84 18.46
CA VAL A 367 -16.74 13.41 17.89
C VAL A 367 -16.80 14.88 18.25
N HIS A 368 -16.99 15.72 17.25
CA HIS A 368 -17.18 17.16 17.35
C HIS A 368 -18.57 17.50 16.81
N ALA A 369 -19.26 18.48 17.40
CA ALA A 369 -20.48 19.05 16.85
C ALA A 369 -20.17 20.44 16.32
N TRP A 370 -20.86 20.81 15.25
CA TRP A 370 -20.80 22.18 14.77
C TRP A 370 -21.57 23.10 15.72
N SER A 371 -20.91 24.12 16.26
CA SER A 371 -21.54 25.14 17.09
C SER A 371 -21.76 26.39 16.25
N GLU A 372 -23.01 26.67 15.87
CA GLU A 372 -23.36 27.88 15.11
C GLU A 372 -22.94 29.19 15.81
N PRO A 373 -23.10 29.35 17.14
CA PRO A 373 -22.71 30.59 17.83
C PRO A 373 -21.21 30.87 17.78
N SER A 374 -20.36 29.84 17.84
CA SER A 374 -18.90 30.01 17.82
C SER A 374 -18.32 29.88 16.41
N GLY A 375 -19.07 29.33 15.45
CA GLY A 375 -18.57 29.02 14.11
C GLY A 375 -17.42 28.00 14.14
N THR A 376 -17.35 27.17 15.18
CA THR A 376 -16.26 26.20 15.39
C THR A 376 -16.77 24.80 15.73
N TRP A 377 -15.94 23.80 15.43
CA TRP A 377 -16.17 22.41 15.80
C TRP A 377 -15.84 22.19 17.28
N GLU A 378 -16.86 22.15 18.12
CA GLU A 378 -16.69 21.93 19.56
C GLU A 378 -16.74 20.42 19.87
N MET A 379 -15.85 19.94 20.75
CA MET A 379 -15.93 18.56 21.20
C MET A 379 -17.22 18.37 22.00
N VAL A 380 -18.07 17.44 21.54
CA VAL A 380 -19.40 17.25 22.13
C VAL A 380 -19.31 16.71 23.55
N PHE A 381 -18.27 15.92 23.84
CA PHE A 381 -18.12 15.29 25.14
C PHE A 381 -16.65 15.24 25.59
N THR A 382 -16.43 15.43 26.89
CA THR A 382 -15.11 15.52 27.51
C THR A 382 -14.66 14.17 28.06
N GLN A 383 -13.49 13.70 27.61
CA GLN A 383 -12.76 12.52 28.13
C GLN A 383 -12.96 12.26 29.63
N ASN A 384 -13.25 11.01 29.98
CA ASN A 384 -13.10 10.48 31.33
C ASN A 384 -11.76 10.91 31.96
N GLN A 385 -11.79 11.25 33.26
CA GLN A 385 -10.65 11.82 34.02
C GLN A 385 -9.37 10.96 33.94
N GLN A 386 -9.53 9.65 33.78
CA GLN A 386 -8.46 8.64 33.64
C GLN A 386 -7.76 8.70 32.26
N GLN A 387 -8.45 9.19 31.23
CA GLN A 387 -7.93 9.35 29.87
C GLN A 387 -7.17 10.67 29.70
N ARG A 388 -7.52 11.71 30.47
CA ARG A 388 -6.79 12.99 30.55
C ARG A 388 -5.39 12.89 31.17
N GLN A 389 -5.13 11.87 32.00
CA GLN A 389 -3.84 11.69 32.67
C GLN A 389 -2.83 10.84 31.88
N MET A 390 -3.22 10.29 30.73
CA MET A 390 -2.30 9.51 29.92
C MET A 390 -1.40 10.41 29.07
N PRO A 391 -0.09 10.14 28.99
CA PRO A 391 0.76 10.83 28.03
C PRO A 391 0.21 10.68 26.61
N ALA A 392 0.20 11.76 25.82
CA ALA A 392 -0.40 11.77 24.48
C ALA A 392 0.13 10.63 23.58
N PHE A 393 1.39 10.23 23.72
CA PHE A 393 1.95 9.10 22.97
C PHE A 393 1.35 7.74 23.36
N VAL A 394 0.97 7.55 24.63
CA VAL A 394 0.28 6.34 25.11
C VAL A 394 -1.15 6.33 24.58
N GLU A 395 -1.83 7.48 24.61
CA GLU A 395 -3.17 7.61 24.06
C GLU A 395 -3.19 7.34 22.55
N VAL A 396 -2.26 7.91 21.79
CA VAL A 396 -2.13 7.72 20.34
C VAL A 396 -1.77 6.27 20.00
N SER A 397 -0.82 5.65 20.71
CA SER A 397 -0.43 4.25 20.45
C SER A 397 -1.57 3.27 20.79
N MET A 398 -2.29 3.48 21.90
CA MET A 398 -3.48 2.69 22.24
C MET A 398 -4.60 2.88 21.21
N ARG A 399 -4.81 4.12 20.74
CA ARG A 399 -5.80 4.40 19.71
C ARG A 399 -5.39 3.75 18.39
N MET A 400 -4.16 3.92 17.90
CA MET A 400 -3.68 3.25 16.68
C MET A 400 -3.82 1.72 16.76
N GLN A 401 -3.53 1.10 17.91
CA GLN A 401 -3.77 -0.33 18.14
C GLN A 401 -5.26 -0.72 18.07
N ALA A 402 -6.17 0.22 18.35
CA ALA A 402 -7.61 0.03 18.23
C ALA A 402 -8.14 0.10 16.78
N GLY A 403 -7.29 0.33 15.77
CA GLY A 403 -7.64 0.19 14.34
C GLY A 403 -7.99 1.48 13.58
N PHE A 404 -7.27 2.58 13.83
CA PHE A 404 -7.47 3.79 13.02
C PHE A 404 -6.73 3.73 11.68
N PRO A 405 -7.23 4.36 10.61
CA PRO A 405 -8.44 5.19 10.53
C PRO A 405 -9.75 4.40 10.44
N PHE A 406 -10.90 5.05 10.63
CA PHE A 406 -12.21 4.40 10.49
C PHE A 406 -12.63 4.21 9.02
N LEU A 407 -13.47 3.21 8.80
CA LEU A 407 -14.17 2.92 7.57
C LEU A 407 -15.62 3.38 7.73
N GLY A 408 -15.90 4.64 7.38
CA GLY A 408 -17.23 5.23 7.34
C GLY A 408 -18.00 5.16 8.66
N THR A 409 -18.03 6.24 9.45
CA THR A 409 -18.93 6.31 10.61
C THR A 409 -20.33 6.71 10.16
N ARG A 410 -21.35 6.12 10.77
CA ARG A 410 -22.77 6.40 10.49
C ARG A 410 -23.55 6.61 11.78
N TYR A 411 -24.54 7.51 11.72
CA TYR A 411 -25.45 7.78 12.83
C TYR A 411 -26.79 7.10 12.56
N ASP A 412 -27.22 6.28 13.50
CA ASP A 412 -28.49 5.59 13.47
C ASP A 412 -29.54 6.41 14.22
N LYS A 413 -30.45 7.06 13.48
CA LYS A 413 -31.47 7.96 14.05
C LYS A 413 -32.48 7.23 14.94
N LYS A 414 -32.81 5.96 14.65
CA LYS A 414 -33.85 5.24 15.42
C LYS A 414 -33.35 4.80 16.78
N THR A 415 -32.10 4.34 16.84
CA THR A 415 -31.49 3.83 18.09
C THR A 415 -30.55 4.84 18.76
N GLN A 416 -30.37 6.02 18.17
CA GLN A 416 -29.58 7.14 18.71
C GLN A 416 -28.12 6.75 19.02
N ARG A 417 -27.49 5.98 18.12
CA ARG A 417 -26.12 5.47 18.27
C ARG A 417 -25.24 5.77 17.06
N LEU A 418 -23.93 5.86 17.29
CA LEU A 418 -22.91 5.93 16.25
C LEU A 418 -22.35 4.54 16.03
N VAL A 419 -22.30 4.14 14.77
CA VAL A 419 -21.74 2.88 14.34
C VAL A 419 -20.51 3.17 13.50
N THR A 420 -19.39 2.55 13.85
CA THR A 420 -18.13 2.73 13.12
C THR A 420 -17.40 1.41 12.97
N LEU A 421 -16.63 1.32 11.89
CA LEU A 421 -15.83 0.15 11.60
C LEU A 421 -14.37 0.57 11.43
N THR A 422 -13.41 -0.24 11.85
CA THR A 422 -11.98 0.10 11.70
C THR A 422 -11.43 -0.29 10.33
N LYS A 423 -10.50 0.48 9.76
CA LYS A 423 -9.72 0.00 8.59
C LYS A 423 -8.66 -0.98 9.06
N SER A 424 -8.48 -2.06 8.30
CA SER A 424 -7.33 -2.96 8.46
C SER A 424 -6.05 -2.22 8.04
N ILE A 425 -5.04 -2.19 8.90
CA ILE A 425 -3.74 -1.58 8.58
C ILE A 425 -2.80 -2.69 8.07
N PRO A 426 -2.16 -2.55 6.89
CA PRO A 426 -1.33 -3.62 6.31
C PRO A 426 0.03 -3.86 7.04
N PHE A 427 0.32 -3.20 8.17
CA PHE A 427 1.59 -3.33 8.90
C PHE A 427 1.53 -4.39 10.01
N PRO A 428 2.58 -5.19 10.26
CA PRO A 428 2.60 -6.22 11.30
C PRO A 428 2.78 -5.60 12.71
N LEU A 429 1.77 -4.88 13.19
CA LEU A 429 1.68 -4.39 14.57
C LEU A 429 0.76 -5.30 15.41
N PRO A 430 1.01 -5.45 16.74
CA PRO A 430 0.10 -6.15 17.64
C PRO A 430 -1.29 -5.48 17.63
N GLY A 431 -2.36 -6.24 17.33
CA GLY A 431 -3.72 -5.70 17.14
C GLY A 431 -4.19 -5.72 15.69
N ASN A 432 -3.29 -6.02 14.73
CA ASN A 432 -3.62 -6.19 13.32
C ASN A 432 -4.54 -7.41 13.07
N GLY A 433 -5.51 -7.24 12.18
CA GLY A 433 -6.56 -8.22 11.88
C GLY A 433 -7.67 -7.62 11.02
N THR A 434 -8.74 -8.37 10.82
CA THR A 434 -9.93 -7.88 10.12
C THR A 434 -10.55 -6.69 10.84
N SER A 435 -11.25 -5.85 10.10
CA SER A 435 -11.99 -4.69 10.62
C SER A 435 -12.85 -5.04 11.84
N ARG A 436 -13.01 -4.10 12.77
CA ARG A 436 -13.79 -4.25 14.00
C ARG A 436 -14.93 -3.25 14.04
N LEU A 437 -16.10 -3.73 14.45
CA LEU A 437 -17.29 -2.94 14.68
C LEU A 437 -17.28 -2.37 16.10
N PHE A 438 -17.46 -1.05 16.20
CA PHE A 438 -17.69 -0.35 17.45
C PHE A 438 -18.99 0.44 17.38
N VAL A 439 -19.68 0.46 18.51
CA VAL A 439 -20.86 1.29 18.72
C VAL A 439 -20.62 2.21 19.90
N GLY A 440 -21.01 3.47 19.76
CA GLY A 440 -21.08 4.42 20.85
C GLY A 440 -22.47 5.03 20.94
N ARG A 441 -22.87 5.45 22.14
CA ARG A 441 -24.10 6.23 22.36
C ARG A 441 -23.77 7.56 23.03
N ALA A 442 -24.60 8.56 22.80
CA ALA A 442 -24.45 9.87 23.43
C ALA A 442 -24.53 9.81 24.96
N GLU A 443 -25.36 8.91 25.51
CA GLU A 443 -25.54 8.73 26.96
C GLU A 443 -24.29 8.25 27.72
N ASP A 444 -23.30 7.68 26.99
CA ASP A 444 -22.07 7.12 27.56
C ASP A 444 -20.82 7.75 26.95
N ASP A 445 -20.83 9.06 26.65
CA ASP A 445 -19.66 9.79 26.10
C ASP A 445 -19.13 9.16 24.79
N TRP A 446 -20.01 8.55 24.00
CA TRP A 446 -19.65 7.74 22.83
C TRP A 446 -18.58 6.68 23.13
N ALA A 447 -18.52 6.20 24.37
CA ALA A 447 -17.60 5.16 24.78
C ALA A 447 -17.79 3.97 23.86
N ARG A 448 -16.67 3.51 23.30
CA ARG A 448 -16.68 2.46 22.28
C ARG A 448 -16.98 1.13 22.95
N ARG A 449 -18.15 0.61 22.67
CA ARG A 449 -18.60 -0.72 23.06
C ARG A 449 -18.55 -1.67 21.86
N GLY A 450 -18.53 -2.98 22.13
CA GLY A 450 -18.40 -4.01 21.10
C GLY A 450 -16.95 -4.42 20.83
N GLY A 451 -16.52 -4.38 19.57
CA GLY A 451 -15.23 -4.92 19.10
C GLY A 451 -15.37 -6.21 18.28
N THR A 452 -16.58 -6.53 17.82
CA THR A 452 -16.83 -7.68 16.93
C THR A 452 -15.99 -7.54 15.66
N ARG A 453 -15.25 -8.60 15.31
CA ARG A 453 -14.48 -8.64 14.07
C ARG A 453 -15.41 -8.92 12.90
N ALA A 454 -15.26 -8.16 11.83
CA ALA A 454 -15.76 -8.52 10.52
C ALA A 454 -15.06 -9.79 10.04
N SER A 455 -15.78 -10.64 9.31
CA SER A 455 -15.19 -11.84 8.71
C SER A 455 -14.26 -11.48 7.54
N ALA A 456 -14.53 -10.36 6.87
CA ALA A 456 -13.66 -9.81 5.82
C ALA A 456 -13.25 -8.36 6.13
N ASN A 457 -12.43 -7.76 5.26
CA ASN A 457 -12.11 -6.33 5.28
C ASN A 457 -13.08 -5.57 4.35
N PRO A 458 -14.22 -5.06 4.86
CA PRO A 458 -15.14 -4.28 4.07
C PRO A 458 -14.52 -2.95 3.61
N ARG A 459 -15.16 -2.33 2.63
CA ARG A 459 -14.80 -1.03 2.06
C ARG A 459 -15.86 0.05 2.31
N ALA A 460 -17.09 -0.35 2.64
CA ALA A 460 -18.15 0.55 3.06
C ALA A 460 -18.88 -0.01 4.30
N LEU A 461 -19.30 0.91 5.18
CA LEU A 461 -20.25 0.66 6.27
C LEU A 461 -21.56 1.37 5.92
N LEU A 462 -22.64 0.61 5.87
CA LEU A 462 -23.99 1.07 5.53
C LEU A 462 -24.94 0.76 6.70
N LEU A 463 -25.99 1.56 6.83
CA LEU A 463 -27.07 1.35 7.80
C LEU A 463 -28.38 1.24 7.04
N SER A 464 -29.10 0.14 7.22
CA SER A 464 -30.42 -0.02 6.61
C SER A 464 -31.47 0.92 7.25
N PRO A 465 -32.59 1.18 6.56
CA PRO A 465 -33.71 1.91 7.16
C PRO A 465 -34.23 1.26 8.46
N GLU A 466 -34.07 -0.05 8.62
CA GLU A 466 -34.44 -0.85 9.79
C GLU A 466 -33.36 -0.87 10.90
N SER A 467 -32.32 -0.03 10.78
CA SER A 467 -31.19 0.04 11.74
C SER A 467 -30.31 -1.23 11.76
N GLU A 468 -30.32 -2.01 10.68
CA GLU A 468 -29.38 -3.13 10.50
C GLU A 468 -28.01 -2.60 10.05
N ILE A 469 -26.95 -3.19 10.60
CA ILE A 469 -25.58 -2.79 10.30
C ILE A 469 -25.05 -3.67 9.17
N LEU A 470 -24.62 -3.04 8.08
CA LEU A 470 -24.18 -3.71 6.87
C LEU A 470 -22.74 -3.34 6.55
N ALA A 471 -21.92 -4.34 6.28
CA ALA A 471 -20.54 -4.17 5.84
C ALA A 471 -20.41 -4.69 4.41
N VAL A 472 -19.91 -3.86 3.51
CA VAL A 472 -19.81 -4.20 2.08
C VAL A 472 -18.37 -4.08 1.63
N GLY A 473 -17.85 -5.08 0.94
CA GLY A 473 -16.53 -5.02 0.30
C GLY A 473 -16.42 -6.02 -0.83
N PRO A 474 -15.24 -6.14 -1.47
CA PRO A 474 -15.00 -7.10 -2.56
C PRO A 474 -15.45 -8.53 -2.25
N GLN A 475 -15.36 -8.93 -0.98
CA GLN A 475 -15.79 -10.24 -0.48
C GLN A 475 -17.31 -10.39 -0.30
N GLY A 476 -18.13 -9.41 -0.69
CA GLY A 476 -19.58 -9.44 -0.59
C GLY A 476 -20.20 -8.50 0.43
N LEU A 477 -21.51 -8.65 0.58
CA LEU A 477 -22.37 -7.96 1.53
C LEU A 477 -22.54 -8.79 2.79
N GLN A 478 -22.28 -8.20 3.95
CA GLN A 478 -22.39 -8.86 5.24
C GLN A 478 -23.35 -8.09 6.15
N VAL A 479 -24.28 -8.81 6.78
CA VAL A 479 -25.21 -8.27 7.77
C VAL A 479 -24.72 -8.62 9.17
N PHE A 480 -24.70 -7.64 10.06
CA PHE A 480 -24.39 -7.89 11.46
C PHE A 480 -25.60 -8.51 12.18
N THR A 481 -25.38 -9.62 12.89
CA THR A 481 -26.38 -10.30 13.73
C THR A 481 -25.88 -10.43 15.16
N GLY A 482 -26.75 -10.21 16.14
CA GLY A 482 -26.42 -10.23 17.57
C GLY A 482 -26.43 -8.83 18.20
N ASP A 483 -25.81 -8.69 19.37
CA ASP A 483 -25.76 -7.42 20.11
C ASP A 483 -24.45 -6.68 19.78
N PRO A 484 -24.49 -5.55 19.05
CA PRO A 484 -23.27 -4.82 18.66
C PRO A 484 -22.63 -4.06 19.83
N GLU A 485 -23.33 -3.92 20.96
CA GLU A 485 -22.86 -3.17 22.13
C GLU A 485 -22.19 -4.07 23.18
N LYS A 486 -22.41 -5.38 23.15
CA LYS A 486 -21.81 -6.30 24.13
C LYS A 486 -20.44 -6.82 23.71
N THR A 487 -19.50 -6.79 24.65
CA THR A 487 -18.15 -7.39 24.52
C THR A 487 -18.08 -8.62 25.43
N GLU A 488 -17.86 -9.82 24.87
CA GLU A 488 -17.84 -11.09 25.63
C GLU A 488 -16.60 -11.26 26.51
N THR A 489 -15.44 -10.67 26.16
CA THR A 489 -14.18 -10.89 26.90
C THR A 489 -13.28 -9.66 26.95
N SER A 490 -13.37 -8.81 27.99
CA SER A 490 -12.33 -7.79 28.21
C SER A 490 -11.07 -8.45 28.81
N ARG A 491 -9.88 -8.12 28.27
CA ARG A 491 -8.60 -8.54 28.87
C ARG A 491 -7.92 -7.31 29.44
N LYS A 492 -7.98 -7.15 30.75
CA LYS A 492 -7.28 -6.07 31.46
C LYS A 492 -5.79 -6.40 31.57
N TRP A 493 -4.93 -5.47 31.17
CA TRP A 493 -3.49 -5.55 31.38
C TRP A 493 -3.01 -4.26 32.06
N MET A 494 -2.24 -4.37 33.15
CA MET A 494 -1.78 -3.23 33.95
C MET A 494 -2.89 -2.24 34.36
N GLY A 495 -4.08 -2.74 34.73
CA GLY A 495 -5.21 -1.89 35.16
C GLY A 495 -5.92 -1.14 34.02
N LEU A 496 -5.49 -1.30 32.77
CA LEU A 496 -6.11 -0.72 31.58
C LEU A 496 -7.01 -1.75 30.90
N ASP A 497 -8.23 -1.31 30.55
CA ASP A 497 -9.18 -2.11 29.78
C ASP A 497 -8.79 -2.06 28.31
N PHE A 498 -8.15 -3.11 27.82
CA PHE A 498 -7.96 -3.30 26.40
C PHE A 498 -9.24 -3.98 25.90
N THR A 499 -10.06 -3.25 25.14
CA THR A 499 -11.24 -3.77 24.44
C THR A 499 -10.85 -4.72 23.29
N MET A 500 -10.07 -5.74 23.62
CA MET A 500 -9.59 -6.83 22.78
C MET A 500 -10.47 -8.09 22.95
N GLY A 501 -11.76 -7.89 23.19
CA GLY A 501 -12.70 -9.00 23.37
C GLY A 501 -13.31 -9.51 22.08
N LYS A 502 -13.74 -10.78 22.12
CA LYS A 502 -14.75 -11.26 21.16
C LYS A 502 -16.05 -10.48 21.43
N GLY A 503 -16.66 -9.88 20.41
CA GLY A 503 -17.96 -9.22 20.57
C GLY A 503 -19.11 -10.23 20.58
N ALA A 504 -20.25 -9.86 21.15
CA ALA A 504 -21.42 -10.75 21.33
C ALA A 504 -22.31 -10.87 20.07
N GLY A 505 -21.71 -10.73 18.89
CA GLY A 505 -22.38 -10.78 17.60
C GLY A 505 -21.44 -11.23 16.49
N ARG A 506 -21.95 -11.33 15.27
CA ARG A 506 -21.19 -11.79 14.11
C ARG A 506 -21.71 -11.19 12.81
N PHE A 507 -20.80 -11.00 11.85
CA PHE A 507 -21.15 -10.67 10.48
C PHE A 507 -21.48 -11.95 9.72
N VAL A 508 -22.68 -12.02 9.15
CA VAL A 508 -23.17 -13.14 8.35
C VAL A 508 -23.25 -12.69 6.91
N ASP A 509 -22.78 -13.53 5.99
CA ASP A 509 -22.87 -13.24 4.55
C ASP A 509 -24.34 -13.15 4.12
N ALA A 510 -24.66 -12.08 3.42
CA ALA A 510 -25.98 -11.78 2.87
C ALA A 510 -25.88 -11.44 1.37
N THR A 511 -24.76 -11.79 0.75
CA THR A 511 -24.57 -11.64 -0.69
C THR A 511 -25.54 -12.57 -1.43
N PRO A 512 -26.24 -12.09 -2.46
CA PRO A 512 -27.07 -12.95 -3.30
C PRO A 512 -26.24 -14.10 -3.91
N ALA A 513 -26.75 -15.33 -3.86
CA ALA A 513 -26.00 -16.54 -4.22
C ALA A 513 -25.60 -16.61 -5.71
N ASP A 514 -26.28 -15.84 -6.55
CA ASP A 514 -26.11 -15.72 -7.99
C ASP A 514 -25.09 -14.65 -8.41
N LEU A 515 -24.59 -13.84 -7.46
CA LEU A 515 -23.64 -12.78 -7.77
C LEU A 515 -22.18 -13.19 -7.50
N PRO A 516 -21.29 -13.00 -8.49
CA PRO A 516 -19.86 -13.18 -8.26
C PRO A 516 -19.35 -12.14 -7.26
N ARG A 517 -18.27 -12.48 -6.56
CA ARG A 517 -17.57 -11.51 -5.70
C ARG A 517 -17.04 -10.33 -6.52
N TRP A 518 -17.04 -9.15 -5.91
CA TRP A 518 -16.69 -7.91 -6.61
C TRP A 518 -15.16 -7.74 -6.68
N LYS A 519 -14.71 -7.19 -7.80
CA LYS A 519 -13.31 -6.87 -8.10
C LYS A 519 -12.97 -5.46 -7.64
N ARG A 520 -11.69 -5.11 -7.70
CA ARG A 520 -11.20 -3.74 -7.48
C ARG A 520 -10.96 -3.07 -8.84
N PRO A 521 -11.17 -1.76 -8.97
CA PRO A 521 -11.62 -0.79 -7.96
C PRO A 521 -13.08 -0.97 -7.49
N PHE A 522 -13.38 -0.64 -6.23
CA PHE A 522 -14.66 -0.92 -5.57
C PHE A 522 -15.13 0.22 -4.66
N ASP A 523 -16.40 0.58 -4.74
CA ASP A 523 -17.09 1.42 -3.75
C ASP A 523 -18.58 1.02 -3.62
N ALA A 524 -19.22 1.36 -2.50
CA ALA A 524 -20.63 1.06 -2.29
C ALA A 524 -21.34 2.13 -1.45
N THR A 525 -22.59 2.41 -1.81
CA THR A 525 -23.47 3.37 -1.12
C THR A 525 -24.86 2.79 -0.95
N MET A 526 -25.67 3.38 -0.07
CA MET A 526 -27.05 2.95 0.17
C MET A 526 -27.97 4.16 0.25
N ASP A 527 -29.14 4.04 -0.38
CA ASP A 527 -30.22 4.99 -0.17
C ASP A 527 -30.88 4.72 1.19
N ALA A 528 -30.77 5.69 2.09
CA ALA A 528 -31.29 5.61 3.45
C ALA A 528 -32.82 5.49 3.54
N THR A 529 -33.55 5.77 2.45
CA THR A 529 -35.03 5.70 2.44
C THR A 529 -35.51 4.36 1.90
N THR A 530 -34.98 3.92 0.76
CA THR A 530 -35.41 2.67 0.11
C THR A 530 -34.65 1.45 0.59
N GLY A 531 -33.48 1.63 1.20
CA GLY A 531 -32.57 0.54 1.57
C GLY A 531 -31.86 -0.10 0.38
N ASN A 532 -31.98 0.47 -0.82
CA ASN A 532 -31.28 0.02 -2.02
C ASN A 532 -29.77 0.24 -1.87
N ILE A 533 -28.98 -0.78 -2.16
CA ILE A 533 -27.51 -0.71 -2.16
C ILE A 533 -27.03 -0.57 -3.60
N ILE A 534 -26.18 0.40 -3.86
CA ILE A 534 -25.57 0.63 -5.16
C ILE A 534 -24.08 0.34 -5.02
N ILE A 535 -23.56 -0.50 -5.91
CA ILE A 535 -22.20 -1.03 -5.85
C ILE A 535 -21.50 -0.70 -7.14
N PHE A 536 -20.29 -0.13 -7.04
CA PHE A 536 -19.36 0.01 -8.14
C PHE A 536 -18.31 -1.11 -8.06
N ASN A 537 -18.16 -1.82 -9.16
CA ASN A 537 -17.29 -2.97 -9.32
C ASN A 537 -16.54 -2.86 -10.66
N ALA A 538 -15.29 -2.38 -10.62
CA ALA A 538 -14.37 -2.34 -11.77
C ALA A 538 -15.04 -1.87 -13.09
N GLY A 539 -15.65 -0.68 -13.06
CA GLY A 539 -16.31 -0.09 -14.22
C GLY A 539 -17.77 -0.50 -14.42
N GLU A 540 -18.35 -1.30 -13.53
CA GLU A 540 -19.76 -1.71 -13.57
C GLU A 540 -20.50 -1.24 -12.30
N ILE A 541 -21.73 -0.75 -12.46
CA ILE A 541 -22.63 -0.40 -11.36
C ILE A 541 -23.73 -1.44 -11.26
N LEU A 542 -23.93 -1.97 -10.06
CA LEU A 542 -24.97 -2.93 -9.72
C LEU A 542 -25.90 -2.34 -8.66
N LEU A 543 -27.21 -2.48 -8.87
CA LEU A 543 -28.22 -2.18 -7.86
C LEU A 543 -28.63 -3.46 -7.12
N LEU A 544 -28.69 -3.43 -5.79
CA LEU A 544 -29.27 -4.46 -4.94
C LEU A 544 -30.49 -3.91 -4.21
N THR A 545 -31.61 -4.60 -4.33
CA THR A 545 -32.88 -4.19 -3.70
C THR A 545 -33.17 -5.10 -2.50
N PRO A 546 -33.51 -4.53 -1.33
CA PRO A 546 -33.91 -5.32 -0.16
C PRO A 546 -35.29 -5.94 -0.39
N LYS A 547 -35.42 -7.21 -0.05
CA LYS A 547 -36.67 -7.97 -0.03
C LYS A 547 -36.81 -8.69 1.30
N THR A 548 -37.72 -8.22 2.13
CA THR A 548 -37.98 -8.81 3.45
C THR A 548 -38.96 -9.98 3.31
N THR A 549 -38.55 -11.17 3.72
CA THR A 549 -39.41 -12.37 3.79
C THR A 549 -39.24 -13.00 5.18
N ASP A 550 -40.33 -13.29 5.89
CA ASP A 550 -40.34 -13.88 7.24
C ASP A 550 -39.42 -13.17 8.26
N GLY A 551 -39.41 -11.83 8.22
CA GLY A 551 -38.61 -11.01 9.16
C GLY A 551 -37.09 -11.03 8.89
N LYS A 552 -36.64 -11.62 7.79
CA LYS A 552 -35.25 -11.54 7.32
C LYS A 552 -35.18 -10.71 6.02
N THR A 553 -34.32 -9.71 6.02
CA THR A 553 -34.02 -8.91 4.83
C THR A 553 -33.01 -9.67 3.97
N ALA A 554 -33.41 -10.11 2.78
CA ALA A 554 -32.50 -10.62 1.76
C ALA A 554 -32.35 -9.57 0.66
N TYR A 555 -31.18 -9.47 0.05
CA TYR A 555 -30.96 -8.59 -1.09
C TYR A 555 -31.12 -9.38 -2.39
N VAL A 556 -31.69 -8.75 -3.42
CA VAL A 556 -31.85 -9.35 -4.75
C VAL A 556 -31.15 -8.45 -5.77
N ALA A 557 -30.47 -9.06 -6.74
CA ALA A 557 -29.83 -8.35 -7.83
C ALA A 557 -30.86 -7.62 -8.71
N GLY A 558 -30.60 -6.34 -8.95
CA GLY A 558 -31.39 -5.47 -9.81
C GLY A 558 -30.66 -5.12 -11.12
N PRO A 559 -30.99 -3.97 -11.76
CA PRO A 559 -30.31 -3.54 -12.97
C PRO A 559 -28.81 -3.36 -12.77
N THR A 560 -28.07 -3.64 -13.84
CA THR A 560 -26.61 -3.47 -13.91
C THR A 560 -26.26 -2.56 -15.09
N ARG A 561 -25.24 -1.72 -14.94
CA ARG A 561 -24.78 -0.81 -15.98
C ARG A 561 -23.25 -0.76 -16.06
N LYS A 562 -22.70 -0.91 -17.25
CA LYS A 562 -21.29 -0.67 -17.53
C LYS A 562 -21.02 0.82 -17.79
N LEU A 563 -19.90 1.31 -17.25
CA LEU A 563 -19.43 2.69 -17.35
C LEU A 563 -18.19 2.83 -18.25
N ASP A 564 -17.66 1.72 -18.79
CA ASP A 564 -16.47 1.68 -19.65
C ASP A 564 -15.30 2.50 -19.08
N THR A 565 -14.90 2.20 -17.85
CA THR A 565 -13.78 2.85 -17.16
C THR A 565 -13.05 1.84 -16.26
N ASP A 566 -11.72 1.93 -16.25
CA ASP A 566 -10.86 1.15 -15.35
C ASP A 566 -10.47 1.94 -14.08
N GLU A 567 -10.90 3.21 -14.00
CA GLU A 567 -10.58 4.11 -12.90
C GLU A 567 -11.40 3.82 -11.63
N ALA A 568 -10.87 4.24 -10.48
CA ALA A 568 -11.61 4.15 -9.23
C ALA A 568 -12.77 5.17 -9.19
N ALA A 569 -13.87 4.80 -8.56
CA ALA A 569 -15.04 5.66 -8.41
C ALA A 569 -15.47 5.81 -6.95
N LEU A 570 -16.05 6.96 -6.62
CA LEU A 570 -16.77 7.22 -5.38
C LEU A 570 -18.26 7.38 -5.66
N LEU A 571 -19.09 6.74 -4.85
CA LEU A 571 -20.54 6.74 -4.98
C LEU A 571 -21.22 7.53 -3.86
N ALA A 572 -22.15 8.40 -4.23
CA ALA A 572 -23.06 9.04 -3.28
C ALA A 572 -24.49 9.03 -3.83
N VAL A 573 -25.45 8.64 -2.99
CA VAL A 573 -26.86 8.62 -3.37
C VAL A 573 -27.66 9.54 -2.47
N ALA A 574 -28.55 10.32 -3.07
CA ALA A 574 -29.48 11.21 -2.38
C ALA A 574 -30.82 11.21 -3.11
N GLY A 575 -31.83 10.57 -2.50
CA GLY A 575 -33.12 10.33 -3.14
C GLY A 575 -32.94 9.57 -4.45
N ASN A 576 -33.50 10.10 -5.55
CA ASN A 576 -33.46 9.44 -6.85
C ASN A 576 -32.19 9.74 -7.68
N ARG A 577 -31.19 10.43 -7.11
CA ARG A 577 -29.95 10.78 -7.82
C ARG A 577 -28.77 10.02 -7.22
N LEU A 578 -28.00 9.39 -8.10
CA LEU A 578 -26.72 8.75 -7.84
C LEU A 578 -25.62 9.59 -8.49
N LEU A 579 -24.69 10.09 -7.68
CA LEU A 579 -23.47 10.72 -8.12
C LEU A 579 -22.35 9.67 -8.15
N VAL A 580 -21.67 9.58 -9.29
CA VAL A 580 -20.49 8.74 -9.49
C VAL A 580 -19.33 9.66 -9.83
N ALA A 581 -18.37 9.81 -8.93
CA ALA A 581 -17.16 10.61 -9.15
C ALA A 581 -15.98 9.70 -9.46
N LEU A 582 -15.35 9.86 -10.62
CA LEU A 582 -14.23 9.07 -11.11
C LEU A 582 -12.89 9.68 -10.69
N ALA A 583 -11.86 8.85 -10.59
CA ALA A 583 -10.52 9.26 -10.14
C ALA A 583 -9.79 10.19 -11.12
N ASP A 584 -10.19 10.18 -12.39
CA ASP A 584 -9.73 11.11 -13.44
C ASP A 584 -10.28 12.54 -13.28
N GLY A 585 -11.20 12.75 -12.34
CA GLY A 585 -11.83 14.04 -12.06
C GLY A 585 -13.18 14.26 -12.75
N GLU A 586 -13.67 13.30 -13.54
CA GLU A 586 -15.02 13.35 -14.11
C GLU A 586 -16.08 12.94 -13.09
N TYR A 587 -17.32 13.43 -13.25
CA TYR A 587 -18.46 12.95 -12.50
C TYR A 587 -19.65 12.66 -13.41
N ARG A 588 -20.47 11.68 -13.03
CA ARG A 588 -21.66 11.25 -13.76
C ARG A 588 -22.85 11.24 -12.81
N LEU A 589 -23.97 11.80 -13.26
CA LEU A 589 -25.24 11.79 -12.53
C LEU A 589 -26.18 10.77 -13.14
N LEU A 590 -26.49 9.73 -12.36
CA LEU A 590 -27.38 8.64 -12.73
C LEU A 590 -28.64 8.67 -11.86
N ASN A 591 -29.70 8.05 -12.35
CA ASN A 591 -30.90 7.77 -11.57
C ASN A 591 -30.60 6.59 -10.63
N ALA A 592 -30.90 6.73 -9.34
CA ALA A 592 -30.56 5.73 -8.33
C ALA A 592 -31.29 4.39 -8.51
N THR A 593 -32.44 4.39 -9.19
CA THR A 593 -33.29 3.19 -9.37
C THR A 593 -33.08 2.53 -10.73
N THR A 594 -32.97 3.32 -11.80
CA THR A 594 -32.81 2.80 -13.17
C THR A 594 -31.35 2.72 -13.63
N LEU A 595 -30.44 3.40 -12.92
CA LEU A 595 -29.04 3.60 -13.31
C LEU A 595 -28.90 4.35 -14.65
N GLU A 596 -29.93 5.02 -15.13
CA GLU A 596 -29.89 5.81 -16.36
C GLU A 596 -29.35 7.23 -16.14
N PRO A 597 -28.65 7.85 -17.12
CA PRO A 597 -28.12 9.19 -16.95
C PRO A 597 -29.27 10.17 -16.81
N THR A 598 -29.21 11.06 -15.83
CA THR A 598 -30.33 11.97 -15.53
C THR A 598 -30.33 13.24 -16.41
N GLY A 599 -29.58 13.25 -17.51
CA GLY A 599 -29.29 14.46 -18.29
C GLY A 599 -28.22 15.32 -17.62
N THR A 600 -27.40 15.99 -18.46
CA THR A 600 -26.15 16.70 -18.15
C THR A 600 -26.16 17.57 -16.91
#